data_AF-A0A7J7HYX6-F1
#
_entry.id   AF-A0A7J7HYX6-F1
#
_cell.length_a   1.000
_cell.length_b   1.000
_cell.length_c   1.000
_cell.angle_alpha   90.00
_cell.angle_beta   90.00
_cell.angle_gamma   90.00
#
_symmetry.space_group_name_H-M   'P 1'
#
loop_
_entity.id
_entity.type
_entity.pdbx_description
1 polymer ?
#
loop_
_entity_poly.entity_id
_entity_poly.type
_entity_poly.pdbx_seq_one_letter_code
_entity_poly.pdbx_strand_id
1 'polypeptide(L)'
;MLENTMEEDQFHGKDWLYFFIHGDEYFYGERKKTRVVGNELGFWSSVGEEDPIYNTDGNIFAFKTYFIYFSGSLAKAKKTQWKMEEFRLPLKFQTKELEVTLLSHVFKI
;
A
#
# COMPACT_ATOMS: atom_id res chain seq x y z
N MET A 1 1.12 51.49 1.74
CA MET A 1 2.18 50.75 2.43
C MET A 1 1.80 49.29 2.38
N LEU A 2 2.58 48.53 1.61
CA LEU A 2 2.48 47.07 1.49
C LEU A 2 3.28 46.50 2.66
N GLU A 3 2.64 45.77 3.57
CA GLU A 3 3.35 44.87 4.48
C GLU A 3 3.16 43.46 3.97
N ASN A 4 4.24 42.94 3.39
CA ASN A 4 4.46 41.53 3.15
C ASN A 4 4.39 40.79 4.49
N THR A 5 3.59 39.74 4.58
CA THR A 5 3.88 38.63 5.49
C THR A 5 3.63 37.32 4.75
N MET A 6 4.75 36.80 4.26
CA MET A 6 5.10 35.42 3.91
C MET A 6 3.94 34.41 3.86
N GLU A 7 3.73 33.84 2.67
CA GLU A 7 3.04 32.56 2.49
C GLU A 7 3.62 31.52 3.46
N GLU A 8 2.79 31.02 4.38
CA GLU A 8 3.08 29.80 5.10
C GLU A 8 3.09 28.64 4.11
N ASP A 9 4.27 28.33 3.59
CA ASP A 9 4.55 27.04 2.97
C ASP A 9 4.43 25.97 4.07
N GLN A 10 3.21 25.45 4.24
CA GLN A 10 2.91 24.38 5.19
C GLN A 10 3.46 23.05 4.68
N PHE A 11 4.78 22.89 4.82
CA PHE A 11 5.45 21.58 4.88
C PHE A 11 5.00 20.84 6.15
N HIS A 12 3.79 20.30 6.16
CA HIS A 12 3.26 19.52 7.27
C HIS A 12 3.77 18.07 7.18
N GLY A 13 4.75 17.76 8.02
CA GLY A 13 4.95 16.41 8.55
C GLY A 13 5.88 15.52 7.73
N LYS A 14 6.94 15.07 8.38
CA LYS A 14 7.82 13.99 7.89
C LYS A 14 6.99 12.70 7.82
N ASP A 15 6.32 12.46 6.71
CA ASP A 15 5.61 11.21 6.45
C ASP A 15 6.64 10.07 6.50
N TRP A 16 6.50 9.21 7.51
CA TRP A 16 7.34 8.03 7.64
C TRP A 16 6.87 7.04 6.57
N LEU A 17 7.56 7.05 5.43
CA LEU A 17 7.32 6.12 4.34
C LEU A 17 7.94 4.78 4.72
N TYR A 18 7.12 3.79 5.01
CA TYR A 18 7.59 2.42 5.22
C TYR A 18 7.42 1.64 3.92
N PHE A 19 8.52 1.11 3.41
CA PHE A 19 8.55 0.19 2.28
C PHE A 19 8.83 -1.23 2.78
N PHE A 20 8.00 -2.17 2.35
CA PHE A 20 8.22 -3.59 2.59
C PHE A 20 8.38 -4.30 1.26
N ILE A 21 9.43 -5.12 1.17
CA ILE A 21 9.72 -5.98 0.03
C ILE A 21 9.40 -7.40 0.48
N HIS A 22 8.46 -8.05 -0.21
CA HIS A 22 8.11 -9.44 0.08
C HIS A 22 8.68 -10.35 -1.01
N GLY A 23 9.43 -11.37 -0.58
CA GLY A 23 10.08 -12.34 -1.47
C GLY A 23 9.72 -13.80 -1.19
N ASP A 24 8.80 -14.08 -0.27
CA ASP A 24 8.45 -15.46 0.10
C ASP A 24 7.17 -15.96 -0.59
N GLU A 25 7.03 -17.29 -0.64
CA GLU A 25 5.91 -18.05 -1.20
C GLU A 25 4.54 -17.64 -0.64
N TYR A 26 4.50 -17.05 0.56
CA TYR A 26 3.28 -16.62 1.24
C TYR A 26 2.60 -15.43 0.53
N PHE A 27 3.38 -14.69 -0.26
CA PHE A 27 2.94 -13.54 -1.04
C PHE A 27 2.86 -13.84 -2.54
N TYR A 28 3.20 -15.05 -2.98
CA TYR A 28 3.03 -15.49 -4.37
C TYR A 28 1.54 -15.72 -4.69
N GLY A 29 0.89 -14.68 -5.19
CA GLY A 29 -0.37 -14.80 -5.93
C GLY A 29 -1.66 -14.91 -5.11
N GLU A 30 -1.60 -15.14 -3.80
CA GLU A 30 -2.80 -15.11 -2.95
C GLU A 30 -3.25 -13.67 -2.66
N ARG A 31 -4.22 -13.20 -3.45
CA ARG A 31 -4.88 -11.90 -3.27
C ARG A 31 -5.83 -11.94 -2.06
N LYS A 32 -5.29 -11.85 -0.85
CA LYS A 32 -6.11 -11.80 0.37
C LYS A 32 -6.68 -10.40 0.54
N LYS A 33 -8.02 -10.31 0.44
CA LYS A 33 -8.77 -9.09 0.72
C LYS A 33 -8.60 -8.61 2.17
N THR A 34 -8.30 -9.51 3.10
CA THR A 34 -8.11 -9.19 4.52
C THR A 34 -6.83 -9.84 5.06
N ARG A 35 -6.01 -9.08 5.78
CA ARG A 35 -4.78 -9.55 6.43
C ARG A 35 -4.79 -9.15 7.91
N VAL A 36 -4.96 -10.12 8.80
CA VAL A 36 -4.93 -9.91 10.24
C VAL A 36 -3.48 -9.70 10.69
N VAL A 37 -3.25 -8.69 11.53
CA VAL A 37 -1.91 -8.30 12.02
C VAL A 37 -1.96 -8.00 13.52
N GLY A 38 -0.79 -8.02 14.17
CA GLY A 38 -0.66 -7.66 15.58
C GLY A 38 -1.47 -8.56 16.51
N ASN A 39 -1.44 -9.88 16.29
CA ASN A 39 -2.16 -10.86 17.11
C ASN A 39 -3.67 -10.54 17.25
N GLU A 40 -4.35 -10.33 16.12
CA GLU A 40 -5.79 -10.02 16.05
C GLU A 40 -6.20 -8.64 16.60
N LEU A 41 -5.23 -7.77 16.91
CA LEU A 41 -5.49 -6.39 17.32
C LEU A 41 -5.81 -5.46 16.14
N GLY A 42 -5.66 -5.92 14.90
CA GLY A 42 -6.14 -5.21 13.72
C GLY A 42 -5.97 -5.99 12.44
N PHE A 43 -6.40 -5.40 11.33
CA PHE A 43 -6.28 -6.01 10.01
C PHE A 43 -6.22 -4.96 8.90
N TRP A 44 -5.51 -5.30 7.83
CA TRP A 44 -5.58 -4.58 6.56
C TRP A 44 -6.71 -5.17 5.72
N SER A 45 -7.54 -4.30 5.12
CA SER A 45 -8.60 -4.70 4.20
C SER A 45 -8.46 -3.98 2.88
N SER A 46 -8.49 -4.72 1.77
CA SER A 46 -8.37 -4.20 0.40
C SER A 46 -9.58 -3.32 0.07
N VAL A 47 -9.35 -2.22 -0.63
CA VAL A 47 -10.38 -1.29 -1.08
C VAL A 47 -10.39 -1.22 -2.59
N GLY A 48 -11.57 -1.43 -3.16
CA GLY A 48 -11.76 -1.42 -4.61
C GLY A 48 -11.24 -2.67 -5.29
N GLU A 49 -11.23 -2.60 -6.61
CA GLU A 49 -10.52 -3.56 -7.44
C GLU A 49 -9.06 -3.16 -7.57
N GLU A 50 -8.28 -4.08 -8.11
CA GLU A 50 -6.87 -3.84 -8.35
C GLU A 50 -6.68 -2.98 -9.61
N ASP A 51 -5.89 -1.93 -9.50
CA ASP A 51 -5.61 -1.02 -10.60
C ASP A 51 -4.44 -1.55 -11.46
N PRO A 52 -4.65 -1.80 -12.76
CA PRO A 52 -3.55 -2.11 -13.67
C PRO A 52 -2.70 -0.87 -13.91
N ILE A 53 -1.37 -1.03 -13.84
CA ILE A 53 -0.41 0.01 -14.19
C ILE A 53 0.21 -0.35 -15.55
N TYR A 54 0.04 0.57 -16.50
CA TYR A 54 0.49 0.43 -17.88
C TYR A 54 1.82 1.14 -18.11
N ASN A 55 2.70 0.54 -18.89
CA ASN A 55 3.91 1.19 -19.37
C ASN A 55 3.60 2.12 -20.56
N THR A 56 4.63 2.77 -21.11
CA THR A 56 4.51 3.65 -22.28
C THR A 56 3.96 2.94 -23.53
N ASP A 57 4.11 1.63 -23.62
CA ASP A 57 3.67 0.81 -24.74
C ASP A 57 2.23 0.29 -24.57
N GLY A 58 1.54 0.68 -23.49
CA GLY A 58 0.19 0.22 -23.19
C GLY A 58 0.11 -1.20 -22.62
N ASN A 59 1.24 -1.78 -22.23
CA ASN A 59 1.30 -3.10 -21.61
C ASN A 59 1.23 -2.99 -20.09
N ILE A 60 0.46 -3.87 -19.45
CA ILE A 60 0.43 -3.97 -17.98
C ILE A 60 1.78 -4.51 -17.49
N PHE A 61 2.47 -3.73 -16.66
CA PHE A 61 3.75 -4.11 -16.05
C PHE A 61 3.67 -4.26 -14.53
N ALA A 62 2.64 -3.70 -13.89
CA ALA A 62 2.38 -3.84 -12.47
C ALA A 62 0.88 -3.76 -12.18
N PHE A 63 0.50 -4.16 -10.99
CA PHE A 63 -0.84 -3.99 -10.45
C PHE A 63 -0.75 -3.34 -9.07
N LYS A 64 -1.69 -2.43 -8.77
CA LYS A 64 -1.76 -1.71 -7.50
C LYS A 64 -3.04 -2.06 -6.75
N THR A 65 -2.91 -2.44 -5.48
CA THR A 65 -4.05 -2.65 -4.58
C THR A 65 -3.96 -1.68 -3.42
N TYR A 66 -5.08 -1.04 -3.07
CA TYR A 66 -5.16 -0.18 -1.88
C TYR A 66 -5.70 -0.96 -0.70
N PHE A 67 -5.17 -0.68 0.48
CA PHE A 67 -5.66 -1.23 1.74
C PHE A 67 -5.92 -0.11 2.75
N ILE A 68 -6.85 -0.38 3.65
CA ILE A 68 -7.10 0.43 4.85
C ILE A 68 -6.88 -0.45 6.06
N TYR A 69 -6.18 0.10 7.05
CA TYR A 69 -6.04 -0.56 8.33
C TYR A 69 -7.25 -0.29 9.22
N PHE A 70 -7.75 -1.35 9.84
CA PHE A 70 -8.75 -1.31 10.88
C PHE A 70 -8.11 -1.77 12.20
N SER A 71 -8.30 -0.96 13.24
CA SER A 71 -7.87 -1.29 14.60
C SER A 71 -8.96 -2.04 15.35
N GLY A 72 -8.57 -2.97 16.22
CA GLY A 72 -9.47 -3.89 16.91
C GLY A 72 -9.76 -5.16 16.11
N SER A 73 -10.37 -6.13 16.78
CA SER A 73 -10.82 -7.38 16.14
C SER A 73 -11.90 -7.11 15.10
N LEU A 74 -12.12 -8.06 14.18
CA LEU A 74 -13.14 -7.96 13.12
C LEU A 74 -14.52 -7.54 13.64
N ALA A 75 -14.91 -8.00 14.83
CA ALA A 75 -16.20 -7.67 15.45
C ALA A 75 -16.31 -6.26 16.04
N LYS A 76 -15.18 -5.61 16.37
CA LYS A 76 -15.11 -4.28 17.01
C LYS A 76 -14.21 -3.32 16.24
N ALA A 77 -14.08 -3.55 14.94
CA ALA A 77 -13.14 -2.88 14.08
C ALA A 77 -13.45 -1.39 13.94
N LYS A 78 -12.43 -0.55 14.08
CA LYS A 78 -12.49 0.89 13.79
C LYS A 78 -11.60 1.22 12.62
N LYS A 79 -12.20 1.80 11.58
CA LYS A 79 -11.48 2.32 10.41
C LYS A 79 -10.47 3.37 10.85
N THR A 80 -9.25 3.28 10.37
CA THR A 80 -8.20 4.27 10.67
C THR A 80 -7.84 5.10 9.43
N GLN A 81 -6.97 6.09 9.62
CA GLN A 81 -6.35 6.87 8.55
C GLN A 81 -5.12 6.18 7.92
N TRP A 82 -4.70 5.03 8.46
CA TRP A 82 -3.58 4.29 7.88
C TRP A 82 -4.01 3.62 6.58
N LYS A 83 -3.21 3.86 5.55
CA LYS A 83 -3.36 3.37 4.18
C LYS A 83 -2.13 2.57 3.80
N MET A 84 -2.33 1.60 2.92
CA MET A 84 -1.24 0.90 2.27
C MET A 84 -1.54 0.78 0.78
N GLU A 85 -0.52 0.96 -0.03
CA GLU A 85 -0.52 0.65 -1.45
C GLU A 85 0.41 -0.53 -1.66
N GLU A 86 -0.11 -1.61 -2.21
CA GLU A 86 0.69 -2.78 -2.57
C GLU A 86 0.80 -2.87 -4.09
N PHE A 87 2.04 -2.92 -4.57
CA PHE A 87 2.39 -3.05 -5.97
C PHE A 87 2.91 -4.46 -6.21
N ARG A 88 2.38 -5.13 -7.23
CA ARG A 88 2.82 -6.47 -7.61
C ARG A 88 3.14 -6.56 -9.09
N LEU A 89 4.14 -7.38 -9.40
CA LEU A 89 4.44 -7.71 -10.78
C LEU A 89 3.46 -8.77 -11.32
N PRO A 90 3.08 -8.72 -12.61
CA PRO A 90 2.38 -9.80 -13.29
C PRO A 90 3.16 -11.12 -13.21
N LEU A 91 2.46 -12.25 -13.12
CA LEU A 91 3.07 -13.60 -13.03
C LEU A 91 4.08 -13.88 -14.17
N LYS A 92 3.83 -13.35 -15.37
CA LYS A 92 4.73 -13.49 -16.53
C LYS A 92 6.11 -12.86 -16.33
N PHE A 93 6.25 -11.94 -15.39
CA PHE A 93 7.51 -11.30 -15.03
C PHE A 93 8.13 -11.90 -13.77
N GLN A 94 7.49 -12.91 -13.14
CA GLN A 94 8.08 -13.61 -12.01
C GLN A 94 9.06 -14.67 -12.53
N THR A 95 10.34 -14.34 -12.56
CA THR A 95 11.42 -15.31 -12.78
C THR A 95 11.94 -15.77 -11.41
N LYS A 96 12.61 -16.94 -11.36
CA LYS A 96 13.32 -17.38 -10.13
C LYS A 96 14.42 -16.40 -9.69
N GLU A 97 14.83 -15.48 -10.56
CA GLU A 97 15.86 -14.47 -10.31
C GLU A 97 15.29 -13.18 -9.70
N LEU A 98 13.98 -12.95 -9.83
CA LEU A 98 13.31 -11.80 -9.19
C LEU A 98 12.80 -12.23 -7.82
N GLU A 99 13.64 -12.03 -6.81
CA GLU A 99 13.30 -12.28 -5.40
C GLU A 99 12.26 -11.29 -4.83
N VAL A 100 11.88 -10.27 -5.60
CA VAL A 100 10.89 -9.25 -5.19
C VAL A 100 9.61 -9.40 -5.98
N THR A 101 8.52 -9.78 -5.30
CA THR A 101 7.21 -9.95 -5.95
C THR A 101 6.21 -8.87 -5.56
N LEU A 102 6.32 -8.32 -4.34
CA LEU A 102 5.47 -7.25 -3.83
C LEU A 102 6.28 -6.11 -3.22
N LEU A 103 5.83 -4.89 -3.48
CA LEU A 103 6.27 -3.67 -2.82
C LEU A 103 5.08 -3.04 -2.11
N SER A 104 5.17 -2.88 -0.80
CA SER A 104 4.12 -2.23 0.00
C SER A 104 4.59 -0.87 0.50
N HIS A 105 3.79 0.17 0.26
CA HIS A 105 3.98 1.53 0.73
C HIS A 105 2.89 1.86 1.78
N VAL A 106 3.29 2.11 3.03
CA VAL A 106 2.36 2.43 4.13
C VAL A 106 2.47 3.91 4.50
N PHE A 107 1.33 4.58 4.60
CA PHE A 107 1.24 6.01 4.93
C PHE A 107 -0.03 6.32 5.74
N LYS A 108 -0.10 7.52 6.31
CA LYS A 108 -1.26 8.00 7.08
C LYS A 108 -1.76 9.30 6.47
N ILE A 109 -3.07 9.41 6.26
CA ILE A 109 -3.74 10.63 5.77
C ILE A 109 -4.30 11.49 6.90
#